data_AF-A0A2E9EAA6-F1
#
_entry.id   AF-A0A2E9EAA6-F1
#
_cell.length_a   1.000
_cell.length_b   1.000
_cell.length_c   1.000
_cell.angle_alpha   90.00
_cell.angle_beta   90.00
_cell.angle_gamma   90.00
#
_symmetry.space_group_name_H-M   'P 1'
#
loop_
_entity.id
_entity.type
_entity.pdbx_description
1 polymer ?
#
loop_
_entity_poly.entity_id
_entity_poly.type
_entity_poly.pdbx_seq_one_letter_code
_entity_poly.pdbx_strand_id
1 'polypeptide(L)'
;MTSRSIVHFLFPEYAFHEVANFSVISGQPDPMVLFYRLFSLWGLAQLIFCLVCWLVICRYKALIPLMYLLWLVEWAVRAVFHTISVIHNVPSAVYTNELAPGVSFAPLVVGLLVILFFHSLISGAGDRL
;
A
#
# COMPACT_ATOMS: atom_id res chain seq x y z
N MET A 1 -2.31 7.63 2.25
CA MET A 1 -2.21 6.76 1.05
C MET A 1 -2.63 7.47 -0.24
N THR A 2 -3.59 8.39 -0.22
CA THR A 2 -4.07 9.12 -1.41
C THR A 2 -2.99 9.94 -2.14
N SER A 3 -2.20 10.74 -1.40
CA SER A 3 -1.10 11.51 -1.99
C SER A 3 -0.08 10.59 -2.68
N ARG A 4 0.34 9.53 -1.99
CA ARG A 4 1.25 8.52 -2.55
C ARG A 4 0.68 7.87 -3.81
N SER A 5 -0.61 7.52 -3.85
CA SER A 5 -1.21 6.91 -5.06
C SER A 5 -1.24 7.85 -6.25
N ILE A 6 -1.44 9.16 -6.04
CA ILE A 6 -1.35 10.16 -7.12
C ILE A 6 0.08 10.20 -7.68
N VAL A 7 1.09 10.22 -6.79
CA VAL A 7 2.50 10.19 -7.21
C VAL A 7 2.81 8.92 -8.00
N HIS A 8 2.34 7.75 -7.56
CA HIS A 8 2.55 6.50 -8.28
C HIS A 8 1.88 6.48 -9.66
N PHE A 9 0.68 7.06 -9.78
CA PHE A 9 -0.06 7.09 -11.02
C PHE A 9 0.56 8.06 -12.04
N LEU A 10 0.83 9.30 -11.63
CA LEU A 10 1.24 10.38 -12.52
C LEU A 10 2.76 10.49 -12.71
N PHE A 11 3.55 10.04 -11.72
CA PHE A 11 5.00 10.14 -11.70
C PHE A 11 5.63 8.78 -11.39
N PRO A 12 5.41 7.76 -12.23
CA PRO A 12 5.82 6.39 -11.94
C PRO A 12 7.34 6.21 -11.79
N GLU A 13 8.15 7.00 -12.50
CA GLU A 13 9.62 6.93 -12.39
C GLU A 13 10.09 7.37 -11.00
N TYR A 14 9.59 8.53 -10.55
CA TYR A 14 9.84 9.04 -9.21
C TYR A 14 9.32 8.07 -8.14
N ALA A 15 8.12 7.53 -8.33
CA ALA A 15 7.55 6.57 -7.40
C ALA A 15 8.37 5.28 -7.31
N PHE A 16 8.89 4.80 -8.44
CA PHE A 16 9.68 3.56 -8.50
C PHE A 16 11.03 3.73 -7.80
N HIS A 17 11.74 4.83 -8.06
CA HIS A 17 13.07 5.06 -7.51
C HIS A 17 13.06 5.69 -6.11
N GLU A 18 12.31 6.77 -5.91
CA GLU A 18 12.39 7.57 -4.68
C GLU A 18 11.43 7.10 -3.59
N VAL A 19 10.33 6.46 -3.95
CA VAL A 19 9.33 5.99 -2.97
C VAL A 19 9.47 4.50 -2.67
N ALA A 20 9.75 3.69 -3.70
CA ALA A 20 9.91 2.26 -3.54
C ALA A 20 11.38 1.81 -3.50
N ASN A 21 12.34 2.73 -3.66
CA ASN A 21 13.77 2.48 -3.54
C ASN A 21 14.31 1.43 -4.52
N PHE A 22 13.67 1.21 -5.67
CA PHE A 22 14.18 0.27 -6.67
C PHE A 22 15.36 0.83 -7.46
N SER A 23 16.35 -0.01 -7.74
CA SER A 23 17.50 0.31 -8.58
C SER A 23 17.13 0.27 -10.07
N VAL A 24 17.92 0.94 -10.90
CA VAL A 24 17.76 0.88 -12.37
C VAL A 24 18.23 -0.50 -12.86
N ILE A 25 17.38 -1.15 -13.64
CA ILE A 25 17.64 -2.44 -14.28
C ILE A 25 17.94 -2.18 -15.77
N SER A 26 19.13 -2.54 -16.22
CA SER A 26 19.53 -2.43 -17.62
C SER A 26 19.14 -3.69 -18.41
N GLY A 27 18.63 -3.51 -19.62
CA GLY A 27 18.31 -4.60 -20.55
C GLY A 27 18.02 -4.10 -21.96
N GLN A 28 17.89 -5.01 -22.92
CA GLN A 28 17.46 -4.70 -24.29
C GLN A 28 16.32 -5.65 -24.72
N PRO A 29 15.13 -5.13 -25.07
CA PRO A 29 14.72 -3.71 -25.00
C PRO A 29 14.73 -3.16 -23.56
N ASP A 30 14.70 -1.84 -23.39
CA ASP A 30 14.74 -1.19 -22.07
C ASP A 30 13.57 -1.69 -21.20
N PRO A 31 13.83 -2.45 -20.12
CA PRO A 31 12.78 -3.01 -19.28
C PRO A 31 12.09 -1.95 -18.43
N MET A 32 12.71 -0.79 -18.23
CA MET A 32 12.23 0.23 -17.31
C MET A 32 10.90 0.84 -17.79
N VAL A 33 10.72 0.97 -19.10
CA VAL A 33 9.46 1.41 -19.73
C VAL A 33 8.27 0.54 -19.28
N LEU A 34 8.46 -0.77 -19.17
CA LEU A 34 7.41 -1.68 -18.71
C LEU A 34 7.14 -1.49 -17.21
N PHE A 35 8.18 -1.42 -16.40
CA PHE A 35 8.03 -1.26 -14.95
C PHE A 35 7.33 0.04 -14.59
N TYR A 36 7.67 1.16 -15.22
CA TYR A 36 7.00 2.44 -14.98
C TYR A 36 5.51 2.39 -15.34
N ARG A 37 5.13 1.71 -16.43
CA ARG A 37 3.70 1.54 -16.79
C ARG A 37 2.95 0.69 -15.76
N LEU A 38 3.56 -0.41 -15.31
CA LEU A 38 2.99 -1.25 -14.24
C LEU A 38 2.87 -0.48 -12.92
N PHE A 39 3.85 0.36 -12.59
CA PHE A 39 3.82 1.22 -11.41
C PHE A 39 2.72 2.27 -11.49
N SER A 40 2.51 2.86 -12.67
CA SER A 40 1.40 3.78 -12.91
C SER A 40 0.04 3.10 -12.73
N LEU A 41 -0.14 1.89 -13.30
CA LEU A 41 -1.36 1.09 -13.12
C LEU A 41 -1.58 0.70 -11.64
N TRP A 42 -0.52 0.36 -10.92
CA TRP A 42 -0.58 0.09 -9.49
C TRP A 42 -1.02 1.33 -8.71
N GLY A 43 -0.48 2.50 -9.04
CA GLY A 43 -0.90 3.79 -8.47
C GLY A 43 -2.37 4.10 -8.74
N LEU A 44 -2.85 3.86 -9.96
CA LEU A 44 -4.25 4.04 -10.33
C LEU A 44 -5.18 3.14 -9.52
N ALA A 45 -4.86 1.85 -9.41
CA ALA A 45 -5.65 0.91 -8.61
C ALA A 45 -5.76 1.37 -7.15
N GLN A 46 -4.65 1.83 -6.56
CA GLN A 46 -4.65 2.37 -5.21
C GLN A 46 -5.43 3.68 -5.09
N LEU A 47 -5.36 4.55 -6.11
CA LEU A 47 -6.10 5.82 -6.12
C LEU A 47 -7.61 5.55 -6.14
N ILE A 48 -8.08 4.62 -6.98
CA ILE A 48 -9.48 4.17 -7.01
C ILE A 48 -9.90 3.65 -5.63
N PHE A 49 -9.10 2.79 -5.01
CA PHE A 49 -9.38 2.29 -3.67
C PHE A 49 -9.45 3.41 -2.62
N CYS A 50 -8.55 4.40 -2.70
CA CYS A 50 -8.58 5.57 -1.82
C CYS A 50 -9.85 6.42 -2.02
N LEU A 51 -10.31 6.59 -3.27
CA LEU A 51 -11.57 7.30 -3.56
C LEU A 51 -12.78 6.58 -2.96
N VAL A 52 -12.80 5.24 -3.00
CA VAL A 52 -13.83 4.44 -2.33
C VAL A 52 -13.77 4.65 -0.80
N CYS A 53 -12.56 4.68 -0.21
CA CYS A 53 -12.41 4.97 1.22
C CYS A 53 -12.94 6.36 1.59
N TRP A 54 -12.66 7.39 0.78
CA TRP A 54 -13.23 8.72 0.95
C TRP A 54 -14.76 8.71 0.90
N LEU A 55 -15.34 7.98 -0.05
CA LEU A 55 -16.79 7.82 -0.16
C LEU A 55 -17.39 7.17 1.10
N VAL A 56 -16.73 6.15 1.65
CA VAL A 56 -17.13 5.48 2.90
C VAL A 56 -17.13 6.45 4.07
N ILE A 57 -16.05 7.21 4.25
CA ILE A 57 -15.92 8.19 5.35
C ILE A 57 -16.97 9.30 5.23
N CYS A 58 -17.18 9.82 4.01
CA CYS A 58 -18.07 10.95 3.80
C CYS A 58 -19.56 10.56 3.83
N ARG A 59 -19.93 9.40 3.27
CA ARG A 59 -21.34 9.10 2.97
C ARG A 59 -21.84 7.74 3.45
N TYR A 60 -20.98 6.73 3.54
CA TYR A 60 -21.35 5.36 3.90
C TYR A 60 -20.67 4.89 5.18
N LYS A 61 -20.85 5.66 6.27
CA LYS A 61 -20.16 5.43 7.56
C LYS A 61 -20.37 4.03 8.14
N ALA A 62 -21.49 3.37 7.81
CA ALA A 62 -21.75 1.98 8.20
C ALA A 62 -20.71 0.98 7.63
N LEU A 63 -20.00 1.33 6.55
CA LEU A 63 -18.96 0.51 5.92
C LEU A 63 -17.55 0.79 6.48
N ILE A 64 -17.40 1.68 7.47
CA ILE A 64 -16.09 1.99 8.08
C ILE A 64 -15.38 0.74 8.63
N PRO A 65 -16.05 -0.21 9.31
CA PRO A 65 -15.39 -1.43 9.77
C PRO A 65 -14.85 -2.27 8.61
N LEU A 66 -15.61 -2.40 7.51
CA LEU A 66 -15.18 -3.10 6.32
C LEU A 66 -13.98 -2.40 5.65
N MET A 67 -13.99 -1.07 5.61
CA MET A 67 -12.86 -0.28 5.11
C MET A 67 -11.58 -0.55 5.90
N TYR A 68 -11.65 -0.56 7.25
CA TYR A 68 -10.49 -0.90 8.08
C TYR A 68 -10.06 -2.36 7.92
N LEU A 69 -10.99 -3.29 7.76
CA LEU A 69 -10.67 -4.70 7.49
C LEU A 69 -9.90 -4.87 6.18
N LEU A 70 -10.34 -4.20 5.10
CA LEU A 70 -9.66 -4.27 3.80
C LEU A 70 -8.24 -3.69 3.89
N TRP A 71 -8.06 -2.56 4.57
CA TRP A 71 -6.73 -2.01 4.84
C TRP A 71 -5.88 -2.94 5.70
N LEU A 72 -6.46 -3.55 6.74
CA LEU A 72 -5.76 -4.47 7.62
C LEU A 72 -5.25 -5.68 6.86
N VAL A 73 -6.08 -6.28 5.98
CA VAL A 73 -5.67 -7.40 5.13
C VAL A 73 -4.52 -6.98 4.20
N GLU A 74 -4.65 -5.84 3.52
CA GLU A 74 -3.61 -5.35 2.60
C GLU A 74 -2.26 -5.16 3.30
N TRP A 75 -2.24 -4.46 4.45
CA TRP A 75 -1.01 -4.21 5.21
C TRP A 75 -0.47 -5.47 5.91
N ALA A 76 -1.34 -6.37 6.38
CA ALA A 76 -0.92 -7.63 6.98
C ALA A 76 -0.26 -8.53 5.92
N VAL A 77 -0.88 -8.66 4.75
CA VAL A 77 -0.30 -9.39 3.61
C VAL A 77 1.04 -8.77 3.23
N ARG A 78 1.14 -7.44 3.13
CA ARG A 78 2.41 -6.74 2.85
C ARG A 78 3.50 -7.07 3.87
N ALA A 79 3.20 -7.05 5.16
CA ALA A 79 4.15 -7.37 6.22
C ALA A 79 4.59 -8.85 6.18
N VAL A 80 3.64 -9.77 5.96
CA VAL A 80 3.92 -11.21 5.86
C VAL A 80 4.75 -11.52 4.61
N PHE A 81 4.36 -11.02 3.44
CA PHE A 81 5.09 -11.27 2.20
C PHE A 81 6.50 -10.73 2.23
N HIS A 82 6.73 -9.57 2.85
CA HIS A 82 8.10 -9.08 3.04
C HIS A 82 8.92 -10.03 3.91
N THR A 83 8.34 -10.53 5.01
CA THR A 83 9.01 -11.49 5.88
C THR A 83 9.34 -12.78 5.11
N ILE A 84 8.40 -13.28 4.31
CA ILE A 84 8.60 -14.47 3.45
C ILE A 84 9.68 -14.20 2.38
N SER A 85 9.68 -13.05 1.71
CA SER A 85 10.66 -12.75 0.66
C SER A 85 12.08 -12.61 1.21
N VAL A 86 12.22 -12.07 2.42
CA VAL A 86 13.50 -12.05 3.16
C VAL A 86 13.96 -13.48 3.50
N ILE A 87 13.04 -14.36 3.91
CA ILE A 87 13.35 -15.77 4.23
C ILE A 87 13.78 -16.57 2.98
N HIS A 88 13.27 -16.24 1.79
CA HIS A 88 13.53 -16.97 0.55
C HIS A 88 14.71 -16.42 -0.28
N ASN A 89 15.60 -15.60 0.30
CA ASN A 89 16.85 -15.12 -0.31
C ASN A 89 16.68 -14.45 -1.69
N VAL A 90 15.59 -13.75 -1.98
CA VAL A 90 15.60 -12.79 -3.09
C VAL A 90 16.56 -11.68 -2.66
N PRO A 91 17.71 -11.46 -3.32
CA PRO A 91 18.66 -10.46 -2.85
C PRO A 91 18.04 -9.08 -3.04
N SER A 92 17.40 -8.56 -1.99
CA SER A 92 16.78 -7.24 -2.00
C SER A 92 17.80 -6.17 -2.38
N ALA A 93 19.05 -6.32 -1.96
CA ALA A 93 20.16 -5.43 -2.32
C ALA A 93 20.48 -5.36 -3.83
N VAL A 94 20.06 -6.33 -4.65
CA VAL A 94 20.31 -6.29 -6.11
C VAL A 94 19.29 -5.39 -6.81
N TYR A 95 18.06 -5.36 -6.32
CA TYR A 95 16.94 -4.65 -6.95
C TYR A 95 16.50 -3.40 -6.19
N THR A 96 16.97 -3.20 -4.96
CA THR A 96 16.62 -2.03 -4.14
C THR A 96 17.87 -1.41 -3.54
N ASN A 97 17.91 -0.07 -3.52
CA ASN A 97 18.98 0.71 -2.88
C ASN A 97 18.82 0.69 -1.36
N GLU A 98 17.58 0.77 -0.87
CA GLU A 98 17.23 0.82 0.55
C GLU A 98 15.88 0.12 0.80
N LEU A 99 15.58 -0.17 2.07
CA LEU A 99 14.25 -0.65 2.45
C LEU A 99 13.19 0.42 2.15
N ALA A 100 12.21 0.07 1.31
CA ALA A 100 11.10 0.96 1.03
C ALA A 100 10.34 1.32 2.34
N PRO A 101 9.93 2.58 2.54
CA PRO A 101 9.19 2.98 3.75
C PRO A 101 7.91 2.15 3.98
N GLY A 102 7.23 1.75 2.89
CA GLY A 102 6.04 0.90 2.95
C GLY A 102 6.28 -0.52 3.48
N VAL A 103 7.54 -0.93 3.62
CA VAL A 103 7.96 -2.19 4.25
C VAL A 103 8.33 -1.93 5.70
N SER A 104 9.23 -0.99 5.96
CA SER A 104 9.77 -0.71 7.29
C SER A 104 8.68 -0.31 8.29
N PHE A 105 7.68 0.46 7.84
CA PHE A 105 6.58 0.90 8.68
C PHE A 105 5.37 -0.06 8.68
N ALA A 106 5.40 -1.15 7.91
CA ALA A 106 4.24 -2.04 7.78
C ALA A 106 3.75 -2.60 9.13
N PRO A 107 4.61 -3.09 10.05
CA PRO A 107 4.15 -3.61 11.35
C PRO A 107 3.44 -2.55 12.20
N LEU A 108 3.94 -1.31 12.19
CA LEU A 108 3.34 -0.19 12.90
C LEU A 108 1.95 0.12 12.34
N VAL A 109 1.82 0.18 11.01
CA VAL A 109 0.55 0.47 10.34
C VAL A 109 -0.47 -0.65 10.61
N VAL A 110 -0.05 -1.91 10.58
CA VAL A 110 -0.91 -3.05 10.95
C VAL A 110 -1.41 -2.90 12.38
N GLY A 111 -0.53 -2.62 13.35
CA GLY A 111 -0.93 -2.43 14.75
C GLY A 111 -1.96 -1.31 14.93
N LEU A 112 -1.75 -0.17 14.26
CA LEU A 112 -2.71 0.93 14.27
C LEU A 112 -4.06 0.53 13.65
N LEU A 113 -4.05 -0.17 12.52
CA LEU A 113 -5.26 -0.63 11.84
C LEU A 113 -6.06 -1.64 12.67
N VAL A 114 -5.39 -2.52 13.42
CA VAL A 114 -6.05 -3.43 14.35
C VAL A 114 -6.83 -2.64 15.42
N ILE A 115 -6.20 -1.64 16.03
CA ILE A 115 -6.84 -0.81 17.05
C ILE A 115 -8.04 -0.07 16.47
N LEU A 116 -7.88 0.56 15.29
CA LEU A 116 -8.94 1.32 14.63
C LEU A 116 -10.09 0.42 14.17
N PHE A 117 -9.79 -0.79 13.70
CA PHE A 117 -10.79 -1.78 13.32
C PHE A 117 -11.68 -2.16 14.51
N PHE A 118 -11.09 -2.56 15.64
CA PHE A 118 -11.86 -2.91 16.83
C PHE A 118 -12.65 -1.72 17.39
N HIS A 119 -12.05 -0.53 17.40
CA HIS A 119 -12.76 0.69 17.79
C HIS A 119 -13.98 0.95 16.89
N SER A 120 -13.85 0.76 15.58
CA SER A 120 -14.96 0.97 14.63
C SER A 120 -16.14 0.00 14.84
N LEU A 121 -15.88 -1.22 15.34
CA LEU A 121 -16.93 -2.18 15.68
C LEU A 121 -17.71 -1.76 16.93
N ILE A 122 -17.01 -1.23 17.94
CA ILE A 122 -17.62 -0.80 19.21
C ILE A 122 -18.45 0.46 18.99
N SER A 123 -17.89 1.48 18.34
CA SER A 123 -18.59 2.75 18.09
C SER A 123 -19.82 2.57 17.21
N GLY A 124 -19.74 1.70 16.19
CA GLY A 124 -20.90 1.36 15.36
C GLY A 124 -21.98 0.52 16.05
N ALA A 125 -21.71 -0.07 17.22
CA ALA A 125 -22.71 -0.77 18.04
C ALA A 125 -23.43 0.20 18.99
N GLY A 126 -22.75 1.23 19.48
CA GLY A 126 -23.32 2.26 20.35
C GLY A 126 -24.36 3.15 19.66
N ASP A 127 -24.17 3.47 18.37
CA ASP A 127 -25.11 4.30 17.59
C ASP A 127 -26.44 3.59 17.23
N ARG A 128 -26.60 2.30 17.62
CA ARG A 128 -27.77 1.45 17.29
C ARG A 128 -28.63 1.08 18.51
N LEU A 129 -28.31 1.59 19.70
CA LEU A 129 -29.07 1.43 20.95
C LEU A 129 -29.69 2.76 21.37
#